data_AF-A0A1G5EDJ2-F1
#
_entry.id   AF-A0A1G5EDJ2-F1
#
_cell.length_a   1.000
_cell.length_b   1.000
_cell.length_c   1.000
_cell.angle_alpha   90.00
_cell.angle_beta   90.00
_cell.angle_gamma   90.00
#
_symmetry.space_group_name_H-M   'P 1'
#
loop_
_entity.id
_entity.type
_entity.pdbx_description
1 polymer ?
#
loop_
_entity_poly.entity_id
_entity_poly.type
_entity_poly.pdbx_seq_one_letter_code
_entity_poly.pdbx_strand_id
1 'polypeptide(L)'
;MRKQFIFDPQKETATAYLTRMSPILGALRNDGASVANQQLVSSIGSEEQKEIENEMCKAFEKTICTETRRVIKMTPGKLDDYEDDYKNELRIDILKEIHKFNNPAYLEGTQTYSIDAFVRARTRGVTKKIIGMKRERKEYQMKRESHVKKIMAALHMENGSTVFKVEDIFKNQHLANDSMELSMDQIWDVMAAMEDASYLEDLTDYEANYKEKKFDSVEQQEIIKEFMKDMSAYPEYEMYIYRQSLRLRLDETTNKEIACDRRLIDMCKAAPEACDKVIYERIVIERPKSGIAPNSEFEEYVSTKYIETTYRRIDRNIRSAFVKKSLDETDMLAILNHLINM
;
A
#
# COMPACT_ATOMS: atom_id res chain seq x y z
N MET A 1 -22.59 -19.56 9.34
CA MET A 1 -21.81 -18.63 10.17
C MET A 1 -22.56 -18.06 11.38
N ARG A 2 -21.94 -18.05 12.57
CA ARG A 2 -22.39 -17.26 13.73
C ARG A 2 -22.30 -15.75 13.43
N LYS A 3 -23.29 -14.97 13.90
CA LYS A 3 -23.38 -13.51 13.67
C LYS A 3 -22.13 -12.73 14.08
N GLN A 4 -21.42 -13.19 15.11
CA GLN A 4 -20.21 -12.54 15.62
C GLN A 4 -19.01 -12.59 14.66
N PHE A 5 -19.02 -13.47 13.65
CA PHE A 5 -17.90 -13.58 12.69
C PHE A 5 -18.14 -12.81 11.38
N ILE A 6 -19.35 -12.31 11.20
CA ILE A 6 -19.75 -11.57 10.00
C ILE A 6 -19.30 -10.13 10.17
N PHE A 7 -18.68 -9.57 9.13
CA PHE A 7 -18.37 -8.16 9.08
C PHE A 7 -19.66 -7.34 8.96
N ASP A 8 -19.93 -6.49 9.95
CA ASP A 8 -21.07 -5.57 9.92
C ASP A 8 -20.57 -4.12 9.82
N PRO A 9 -20.57 -3.53 8.60
CA PRO A 9 -20.10 -2.17 8.39
C PRO A 9 -20.98 -1.10 9.08
N GLN A 10 -22.14 -1.47 9.65
CA GLN A 10 -22.95 -0.57 10.48
C GLN A 10 -22.50 -0.53 11.95
N LYS A 11 -21.75 -1.54 12.41
CA LYS A 11 -21.34 -1.68 13.82
C LYS A 11 -19.84 -1.51 14.04
N GLU A 12 -19.03 -1.82 13.05
CA GLU A 12 -17.58 -1.74 13.16
C GLU A 12 -16.92 -1.37 11.83
N THR A 13 -15.75 -0.72 11.90
CA THR A 13 -14.94 -0.46 10.71
C THR A 13 -14.25 -1.74 10.25
N ALA A 14 -13.83 -1.82 8.98
CA ALA A 14 -13.08 -2.97 8.47
C ALA A 14 -11.81 -3.23 9.32
N THR A 15 -11.11 -2.18 9.76
CA THR A 15 -9.95 -2.30 10.66
C THR A 15 -10.34 -2.88 12.01
N ALA A 16 -11.45 -2.45 12.61
CA ALA A 16 -11.94 -2.99 13.89
C ALA A 16 -12.37 -4.45 13.76
N TYR A 17 -13.10 -4.79 12.69
CA TYR A 17 -13.47 -6.17 12.34
C TYR A 17 -12.25 -7.06 12.20
N LEU A 18 -11.28 -6.65 11.37
CA LEU A 18 -10.07 -7.41 11.12
C LEU A 18 -9.23 -7.54 12.40
N THR A 19 -9.13 -6.49 13.22
CA THR A 19 -8.42 -6.54 14.51
C THR A 19 -9.03 -7.58 15.44
N ARG A 20 -10.37 -7.67 15.49
CA ARG A 20 -11.11 -8.63 16.30
C ARG A 20 -11.02 -10.06 15.76
N MET A 21 -11.03 -10.22 14.44
CA MET A 21 -11.07 -11.53 13.77
C MET A 21 -9.71 -12.16 13.50
N SER A 22 -8.66 -11.34 13.37
CA SER A 22 -7.30 -11.80 13.06
C SER A 22 -6.72 -12.82 14.06
N PRO A 23 -6.93 -12.69 15.39
CA PRO A 23 -6.51 -13.71 16.34
C PRO A 23 -7.27 -15.03 16.18
N ILE A 24 -8.58 -14.96 15.87
CA ILE A 24 -9.43 -16.14 15.68
C ILE A 24 -8.99 -16.90 14.44
N LEU A 25 -8.81 -16.20 13.31
CA LEU A 25 -8.39 -16.83 12.07
C LEU A 25 -6.94 -17.31 12.13
N GLY A 26 -6.05 -16.54 12.77
CA GLY A 26 -4.68 -16.94 13.03
C GLY A 26 -4.58 -18.27 13.77
N ALA A 27 -5.46 -18.50 14.74
CA ALA A 27 -5.51 -19.75 15.49
C ALA A 27 -6.10 -20.92 14.70
N LEU A 28 -7.11 -20.66 13.87
CA LEU A 28 -7.69 -21.66 12.97
C LEU A 28 -6.71 -22.14 11.89
N ARG A 29 -5.76 -21.29 11.48
CA ARG A 29 -4.78 -21.60 10.41
C ARG A 29 -3.41 -22.07 10.88
N ASN A 30 -2.88 -21.53 11.98
CA ASN A 30 -1.47 -21.68 12.34
C ASN A 30 -1.25 -22.50 13.62
N ASP A 31 -2.20 -23.37 14.00
CA ASP A 31 -2.14 -24.25 15.19
C ASP A 31 -1.74 -23.51 16.50
N GLY A 32 -2.19 -22.26 16.62
CA GLY A 32 -1.76 -21.36 17.69
C GLY A 32 -2.41 -21.65 19.04
N ALA A 33 -1.65 -22.20 19.98
CA ALA A 33 -1.98 -22.40 21.40
C ALA A 33 -2.21 -21.09 22.22
N SER A 34 -2.36 -19.94 21.55
CA SER A 34 -2.39 -18.60 22.16
C SER A 34 -3.63 -17.84 21.71
N VAL A 35 -4.81 -18.35 22.06
CA VAL A 35 -6.05 -17.57 22.00
C VAL A 35 -6.71 -17.62 23.36
N ALA A 36 -7.20 -16.47 23.80
CA ALA A 36 -8.02 -16.33 25.00
C ALA A 36 -9.31 -17.17 24.99
N ASN A 37 -9.60 -17.94 23.92
CA ASN A 37 -10.87 -18.66 23.76
C ASN A 37 -10.75 -19.97 22.95
N GLN A 38 -9.92 -20.92 23.41
CA GLN A 38 -9.73 -22.24 22.79
C GLN A 38 -11.04 -23.02 22.56
N GLN A 39 -12.02 -22.88 23.46
CA GLN A 39 -13.34 -23.52 23.32
C GLN A 39 -14.14 -22.97 22.14
N LEU A 40 -13.97 -21.68 21.80
CA LEU A 40 -14.62 -21.09 20.65
C LEU A 40 -14.03 -21.66 19.35
N VAL A 41 -12.70 -21.74 19.28
CA VAL A 41 -11.96 -22.25 18.10
C VAL A 41 -12.29 -23.72 17.83
N SER A 42 -12.31 -24.58 18.85
CA SER A 42 -12.64 -26.01 18.69
C SER A 42 -14.10 -26.28 18.30
N SER A 43 -14.99 -25.30 18.50
CA SER A 43 -16.40 -25.40 18.13
C SER A 43 -16.71 -24.96 16.69
N ILE A 44 -15.72 -24.45 15.95
CA ILE A 44 -15.86 -24.00 14.56
C ILE A 44 -15.58 -25.18 13.63
N GLY A 45 -16.58 -25.55 12.82
CA GLY A 45 -16.43 -26.59 11.80
C GLY A 45 -15.65 -26.10 10.58
N SER A 46 -15.19 -27.03 9.73
CA SER A 46 -14.39 -26.70 8.54
C SER A 46 -15.12 -25.84 7.49
N GLU A 47 -16.44 -26.01 7.34
CA GLU A 47 -17.26 -25.14 6.48
C GLU A 47 -17.35 -23.71 7.05
N GLU A 48 -17.57 -23.58 8.36
CA GLU A 48 -17.63 -22.29 9.03
C GLU A 48 -16.27 -21.58 9.01
N GLN A 49 -15.16 -22.32 9.12
CA GLN A 49 -13.81 -21.78 8.95
C GLN A 49 -13.60 -21.17 7.55
N LYS A 50 -14.01 -21.86 6.48
CA LYS A 50 -13.92 -21.33 5.11
C LYS A 50 -14.76 -20.07 4.93
N GLU A 51 -15.94 -20.07 5.52
CA GLU A 51 -16.84 -18.91 5.57
C GLU A 51 -16.18 -17.69 6.25
N ILE A 52 -15.50 -17.91 7.38
CA ILE A 52 -14.75 -16.86 8.10
C ILE A 52 -13.57 -16.35 7.27
N GLU A 53 -12.81 -17.26 6.64
CA GLU A 53 -11.70 -16.88 5.73
C GLU A 53 -12.20 -16.01 4.58
N ASN A 54 -13.34 -16.37 3.98
CA ASN A 54 -13.93 -15.62 2.88
C ASN A 54 -14.37 -14.22 3.32
N GLU A 55 -15.00 -14.08 4.48
CA GLU A 55 -15.40 -12.77 5.01
C GLU A 55 -14.19 -11.87 5.31
N MET A 56 -13.11 -12.42 5.89
CA MET A 56 -11.89 -11.65 6.08
C MET A 56 -11.22 -11.26 4.75
N CYS A 57 -11.18 -12.16 3.76
CA CYS A 57 -10.67 -11.83 2.43
C CYS A 57 -11.45 -10.68 1.78
N LYS A 58 -12.78 -10.65 1.92
CA LYS A 58 -13.61 -9.54 1.43
C LYS A 58 -13.22 -8.20 2.06
N ALA A 59 -12.90 -8.19 3.36
CA ALA A 59 -12.47 -6.97 4.05
C ALA A 59 -11.10 -6.45 3.55
N PHE A 60 -10.22 -7.30 3.03
CA PHE A 60 -8.95 -6.91 2.40
C PHE A 60 -9.04 -6.64 0.89
N GLU A 61 -10.07 -7.15 0.22
CA GLU A 61 -10.14 -7.27 -1.25
C GLU A 61 -9.90 -5.95 -1.98
N LYS A 62 -10.48 -4.87 -1.47
CA LYS A 62 -10.31 -3.52 -2.02
C LYS A 62 -8.85 -3.07 -1.98
N THR A 63 -8.21 -3.18 -0.82
CA THR A 63 -6.78 -2.82 -0.65
C THR A 63 -5.88 -3.72 -1.49
N ILE A 64 -6.17 -5.02 -1.56
CA ILE A 64 -5.44 -5.98 -2.43
C ILE A 64 -5.51 -5.55 -3.89
N CYS A 65 -6.71 -5.22 -4.39
CA CYS A 65 -6.90 -4.74 -5.75
C CYS A 65 -6.14 -3.43 -6.02
N THR A 66 -6.18 -2.49 -5.08
CA THR A 66 -5.49 -1.20 -5.20
C THR A 66 -3.98 -1.36 -5.24
N GLU A 67 -3.39 -2.10 -4.30
CA GLU A 67 -1.94 -2.33 -4.26
C GLU A 67 -1.47 -3.18 -5.45
N THR A 68 -2.26 -4.16 -5.90
CA THR A 68 -1.95 -4.94 -7.10
C THR A 68 -1.86 -4.04 -8.33
N ARG A 69 -2.89 -3.22 -8.58
CA ARG A 69 -2.90 -2.28 -9.72
C ARG A 69 -1.73 -1.30 -9.65
N ARG A 70 -1.37 -0.85 -8.45
CA ARG A 70 -0.21 0.02 -8.24
C ARG A 70 1.08 -0.69 -8.65
N VAL A 71 1.30 -1.93 -8.18
CA VAL A 71 2.52 -2.69 -8.48
C VAL A 71 2.63 -3.02 -9.96
N ILE A 72 1.54 -3.42 -10.61
CA ILE A 72 1.52 -3.70 -12.05
C ILE A 72 1.87 -2.44 -12.85
N LYS A 73 1.25 -1.29 -12.53
CA LYS A 73 1.59 -0.01 -13.15
C LYS A 73 3.05 0.40 -12.96
N MET A 74 3.64 0.04 -11.82
CA MET A 74 5.06 0.29 -11.51
C MET A 74 6.00 -0.75 -12.14
N THR A 75 5.48 -1.78 -12.79
CA THR A 75 6.25 -2.85 -13.45
C THR A 75 5.72 -3.16 -14.86
N PRO A 76 5.60 -2.14 -15.74
CA PRO A 76 4.99 -2.29 -17.05
C PRO A 76 5.67 -3.39 -17.89
N GLY A 77 4.88 -4.24 -18.54
CA GLY A 77 5.34 -5.38 -19.34
C GLY A 77 5.85 -6.59 -18.52
N LYS A 78 6.01 -6.44 -17.20
CA LYS A 78 6.55 -7.50 -16.33
C LYS A 78 5.44 -8.33 -15.69
N LEU A 79 4.35 -7.70 -15.23
CA LEU A 79 3.28 -8.36 -14.46
C LEU A 79 1.87 -8.22 -15.06
N ASP A 80 1.74 -7.61 -16.23
CA ASP A 80 0.43 -7.27 -16.82
C ASP A 80 -0.48 -8.49 -17.01
N ASP A 81 0.08 -9.64 -17.40
CA ASP A 81 -0.68 -10.89 -17.59
C ASP A 81 -0.85 -11.73 -16.30
N TYR A 82 -0.27 -11.29 -15.18
CA TYR A 82 -0.22 -12.05 -13.92
C TYR A 82 -1.05 -11.38 -12.80
N GLU A 83 -1.98 -10.49 -13.14
CA GLU A 83 -2.76 -9.74 -12.15
C GLU A 83 -3.51 -10.66 -11.18
N ASP A 84 -4.17 -11.70 -11.69
CA ASP A 84 -4.97 -12.61 -10.86
C ASP A 84 -4.08 -13.51 -9.99
N ASP A 85 -2.97 -14.00 -10.53
CA ASP A 85 -1.97 -14.75 -9.77
C ASP A 85 -1.37 -13.90 -8.66
N TYR A 86 -1.07 -12.63 -8.94
CA TYR A 86 -0.58 -11.67 -7.96
C TYR A 86 -1.57 -11.46 -6.81
N LYS A 87 -2.85 -11.23 -7.13
CA LYS A 87 -3.90 -11.08 -6.10
C LYS A 87 -4.01 -12.34 -5.25
N ASN A 88 -3.96 -13.52 -5.86
CA ASN A 88 -4.06 -14.80 -5.16
C ASN A 88 -2.88 -15.01 -4.21
N GLU A 89 -1.66 -14.75 -4.66
CA GLU A 89 -0.47 -14.85 -3.82
C GLU A 89 -0.47 -13.81 -2.69
N LEU A 90 -0.94 -12.60 -2.95
CA LEU A 90 -1.08 -11.58 -1.94
C LEU A 90 -2.11 -11.96 -0.87
N ARG A 91 -3.25 -12.57 -1.25
CA ARG A 91 -4.22 -13.14 -0.30
C ARG A 91 -3.59 -14.22 0.56
N ILE A 92 -2.83 -15.14 -0.05
CA ILE A 92 -2.15 -16.21 0.68
C ILE A 92 -1.18 -15.64 1.72
N ASP A 93 -0.35 -14.65 1.34
CA ASP A 93 0.65 -14.07 2.22
C ASP A 93 0.03 -13.27 3.37
N ILE A 94 -1.05 -12.54 3.12
CA ILE A 94 -1.88 -11.88 4.14
C ILE A 94 -2.40 -12.90 5.15
N LEU A 95 -2.99 -14.00 4.68
CA LEU A 95 -3.59 -15.00 5.55
C LEU A 95 -2.56 -15.77 6.39
N LYS A 96 -1.34 -15.99 5.89
CA LYS A 96 -0.25 -16.61 6.67
C LYS A 96 0.10 -15.79 7.91
N GLU A 97 0.17 -14.47 7.73
CA GLU A 97 0.60 -13.56 8.79
C GLU A 97 -0.56 -12.86 9.52
N ILE A 98 -1.79 -13.27 9.27
CA ILE A 98 -2.97 -12.57 9.76
C ILE A 98 -2.99 -12.43 11.28
N HIS A 99 -2.46 -13.41 12.01
CA HIS A 99 -2.33 -13.39 13.48
C HIS A 99 -1.52 -12.19 14.03
N LYS A 100 -0.73 -11.52 13.19
CA LYS A 100 0.05 -10.32 13.54
C LYS A 100 -0.75 -9.02 13.38
N PHE A 101 -1.86 -9.02 12.64
CA PHE A 101 -2.63 -7.81 12.38
C PHE A 101 -3.23 -7.24 13.68
N ASN A 102 -2.78 -6.05 14.06
CA ASN A 102 -3.19 -5.33 15.28
C ASN A 102 -3.16 -6.14 16.57
N ASN A 103 -2.30 -7.16 16.61
CA ASN A 103 -2.10 -7.97 17.79
C ASN A 103 -1.11 -7.26 18.73
N PRO A 104 -1.50 -6.94 19.97
CA PRO A 104 -0.64 -6.22 20.92
C PRO A 104 0.74 -6.86 21.14
N ALA A 105 0.87 -8.18 20.98
CA ALA A 105 2.17 -8.87 21.11
C ALA A 105 3.18 -8.51 20.01
N TYR A 106 2.70 -7.96 18.88
CA TYR A 106 3.50 -7.61 17.71
C TYR A 106 3.49 -6.11 17.40
N LEU A 107 2.86 -5.29 18.25
CA LEU A 107 2.81 -3.84 18.13
C LEU A 107 3.87 -3.21 19.03
N GLU A 108 4.72 -2.35 18.45
CA GLU A 108 5.59 -1.45 19.23
C GLU A 108 4.79 -0.18 19.60
N GLY A 109 4.11 -0.22 20.76
CA GLY A 109 3.34 0.92 21.29
C GLY A 109 1.81 0.76 21.17
N THR A 110 1.08 1.89 21.24
CA THR A 110 -0.40 1.91 21.31
C THR A 110 -1.10 2.12 19.96
N GLN A 111 -0.36 2.21 18.86
CA GLN A 111 -0.91 2.49 17.53
C GLN A 111 -1.36 1.21 16.83
N THR A 112 -2.48 1.28 16.11
CA THR A 112 -2.99 0.20 15.24
C THR A 112 -2.49 0.41 13.82
N TYR A 113 -2.07 -0.67 13.16
CA TYR A 113 -1.80 -0.68 11.73
C TYR A 113 -3.08 -0.51 10.92
N SER A 114 -3.00 0.32 9.88
CA SER A 114 -4.02 0.37 8.84
C SER A 114 -3.97 -0.90 7.98
N ILE A 115 -5.10 -1.22 7.36
CA ILE A 115 -5.21 -2.33 6.39
C ILE A 115 -4.17 -2.14 5.27
N ASP A 116 -4.02 -0.92 4.77
CA ASP A 116 -3.07 -0.59 3.70
C ASP A 116 -1.63 -0.84 4.09
N ALA A 117 -1.21 -0.42 5.29
CA ALA A 117 0.15 -0.66 5.76
C ALA A 117 0.43 -2.16 5.88
N PHE A 118 -0.54 -2.91 6.39
CA PHE A 118 -0.42 -4.35 6.54
C PHE A 118 -0.29 -5.06 5.18
N VAL A 119 -1.15 -4.75 4.21
CA VAL A 119 -1.10 -5.34 2.86
C VAL A 119 0.18 -4.93 2.13
N ARG A 120 0.54 -3.64 2.18
CA ARG A 120 1.69 -3.09 1.45
C ARG A 120 3.02 -3.74 1.84
N ALA A 121 3.20 -4.07 3.12
CA ALA A 121 4.40 -4.75 3.59
C ALA A 121 4.63 -6.15 2.96
N ARG A 122 3.58 -6.79 2.42
CA ARG A 122 3.66 -8.11 1.77
C ARG A 122 3.87 -8.02 0.25
N THR A 123 3.58 -6.88 -0.36
CA THR A 123 3.66 -6.70 -1.83
C THR A 123 5.04 -7.07 -2.38
N ARG A 124 6.13 -6.68 -1.70
CA ARG A 124 7.51 -6.98 -2.13
C ARG A 124 7.80 -8.47 -2.26
N GLY A 125 7.37 -9.27 -1.29
CA GLY A 125 7.59 -10.73 -1.29
C GLY A 125 6.82 -11.40 -2.43
N VAL A 126 5.56 -11.00 -2.59
CA VAL A 126 4.66 -11.50 -3.64
C VAL A 126 5.16 -11.13 -5.03
N THR A 127 5.60 -9.88 -5.25
CA THR A 127 6.18 -9.42 -6.52
C THR A 127 7.37 -10.28 -6.93
N LYS A 128 8.29 -10.57 -6.00
CA LYS A 128 9.43 -11.46 -6.28
C LYS A 128 8.98 -12.86 -6.66
N LYS A 129 8.00 -13.40 -5.95
CA LYS A 129 7.46 -14.74 -6.21
C LYS A 129 6.83 -14.84 -7.60
N ILE A 130 5.96 -13.89 -7.97
CA ILE A 130 5.28 -13.89 -9.26
C ILE A 130 6.27 -13.68 -10.42
N ILE A 131 7.24 -12.78 -10.27
CA ILE A 131 8.31 -12.63 -11.28
C ILE A 131 9.09 -13.93 -11.44
N GLY A 132 9.39 -14.64 -10.34
CA GLY A 132 10.01 -15.95 -10.39
C GLY A 132 9.18 -16.99 -11.14
N MET A 133 7.87 -17.02 -10.88
CA MET A 133 6.92 -17.88 -11.58
C MET A 133 6.89 -17.58 -13.09
N LYS A 134 6.84 -16.30 -13.50
CA LYS A 134 6.94 -15.89 -14.91
C LYS A 134 8.25 -16.34 -15.57
N ARG A 135 9.34 -16.38 -14.81
CA ARG A 135 10.66 -16.78 -15.29
C ARG A 135 10.88 -18.30 -15.29
N GLU A 136 9.91 -19.11 -14.83
CA GLU A 136 10.09 -20.54 -14.50
C GLU A 136 11.28 -20.81 -13.57
N ARG A 137 11.74 -19.78 -12.83
CA ARG A 137 12.92 -19.84 -11.97
C ARG A 137 12.51 -20.09 -10.53
N LYS A 138 13.17 -21.06 -9.90
CA LYS A 138 12.97 -21.36 -8.47
C LYS A 138 13.53 -20.22 -7.61
N GLU A 139 12.94 -20.00 -6.44
CA GLU A 139 13.30 -18.88 -5.54
C GLU A 139 14.80 -18.81 -5.21
N TYR A 140 15.47 -19.95 -5.03
CA TYR A 140 16.90 -19.99 -4.76
C TYR A 140 17.74 -19.52 -5.97
N GLN A 141 17.28 -19.74 -7.21
CA GLN A 141 17.97 -19.27 -8.41
C GLN A 141 17.92 -17.74 -8.49
N MET A 142 16.77 -17.15 -8.15
CA MET A 142 16.62 -15.68 -8.08
C MET A 142 17.48 -15.05 -6.97
N LYS A 143 17.58 -15.71 -5.81
CA LYS A 143 18.45 -15.25 -4.71
C LYS A 143 19.91 -15.22 -5.14
N ARG A 144 20.38 -16.25 -5.84
CA ARG A 144 21.75 -16.31 -6.40
C ARG A 144 21.98 -15.23 -7.46
N GLU A 145 21.02 -15.03 -8.37
CA GLU A 145 21.07 -13.97 -9.39
C GLU A 145 21.20 -12.57 -8.77
N SER A 146 20.39 -12.27 -7.74
CA SER A 146 20.48 -10.98 -7.02
C SER A 146 21.81 -10.82 -6.29
N HIS A 147 22.32 -11.89 -5.66
CA HIS A 147 23.63 -11.87 -5.00
C HIS A 147 24.76 -11.52 -5.99
N VAL A 148 24.80 -12.18 -7.15
CA VAL A 148 25.78 -11.91 -8.21
C VAL A 148 25.64 -10.48 -8.76
N LYS A 149 24.41 -10.01 -9.00
CA LYS A 149 24.13 -8.64 -9.48
C LYS A 149 24.61 -7.55 -8.53
N LYS A 150 24.44 -7.72 -7.21
CA LYS A 150 24.96 -6.77 -6.22
C LYS A 150 26.47 -6.64 -6.28
N ILE A 151 27.18 -7.75 -6.46
CA ILE A 151 28.65 -7.75 -6.58
C ILE A 151 29.06 -7.03 -7.86
N MET A 152 28.41 -7.32 -8.99
CA MET A 152 28.65 -6.62 -10.26
C MET A 152 28.41 -5.10 -10.12
N ALA A 153 27.32 -4.70 -9.48
CA ALA A 153 27.01 -3.29 -9.25
C ALA A 153 28.05 -2.61 -8.35
N ALA A 154 28.50 -3.26 -7.28
CA ALA A 154 29.54 -2.73 -6.41
C ALA A 154 30.89 -2.59 -7.13
N LEU A 155 31.28 -3.61 -7.91
CA LEU A 155 32.50 -3.57 -8.73
C LEU A 155 32.45 -2.49 -9.80
N HIS A 156 31.26 -2.24 -10.38
CA HIS A 156 31.04 -1.13 -11.29
C HIS A 156 31.23 0.22 -10.60
N MET A 157 30.67 0.40 -9.39
CA MET A 157 30.79 1.64 -8.62
C MET A 157 32.21 1.92 -8.12
N GLU A 158 32.96 0.90 -7.68
CA GLU A 158 34.31 1.09 -7.14
C GLU A 158 35.35 1.31 -8.23
N ASN A 159 35.28 0.53 -9.31
CA ASN A 159 36.38 0.41 -10.27
C ASN A 159 35.98 0.73 -11.72
N GLY A 160 34.71 1.09 -11.97
CA GLY A 160 34.20 1.38 -13.31
C GLY A 160 34.08 0.18 -14.23
N SER A 161 34.19 -1.05 -13.69
CA SER A 161 34.17 -2.28 -14.49
C SER A 161 32.82 -2.49 -15.17
N THR A 162 32.82 -2.73 -16.47
CA THR A 162 31.63 -3.09 -17.27
C THR A 162 31.66 -4.53 -17.77
N VAL A 163 32.81 -5.21 -17.62
CA VAL A 163 33.01 -6.61 -17.96
C VAL A 163 33.35 -7.35 -16.68
N PHE A 164 32.55 -8.36 -16.34
CA PHE A 164 32.69 -9.12 -15.09
C PHE A 164 33.10 -10.55 -15.42
N LYS A 165 34.14 -11.06 -14.74
CA LYS A 165 34.53 -12.47 -14.81
C LYS A 165 34.09 -13.21 -13.55
N VAL A 166 33.89 -14.53 -13.68
CA VAL A 166 33.51 -15.41 -12.58
C VAL A 166 34.48 -15.27 -11.40
N GLU A 167 35.78 -15.18 -11.67
CA GLU A 167 36.81 -15.05 -10.63
C GLU A 167 36.74 -13.72 -9.88
N ASP A 168 36.32 -12.65 -10.57
CA ASP A 168 36.20 -11.32 -9.98
C ASP A 168 34.99 -11.28 -9.04
N ILE A 169 33.87 -11.89 -9.45
CA ILE A 169 32.69 -12.01 -8.60
C ILE A 169 32.98 -12.90 -7.38
N PHE A 170 33.66 -14.02 -7.59
CA PHE A 170 34.00 -14.96 -6.52
C PHE A 170 34.88 -14.34 -5.43
N LYS A 171 35.87 -13.51 -5.80
CA LYS A 171 36.76 -12.82 -4.85
C LYS A 171 36.06 -11.68 -4.09
N ASN A 172 34.99 -11.13 -4.65
CA ASN A 172 34.33 -9.93 -4.15
C ASN A 172 32.92 -10.19 -3.60
N GLN A 173 32.61 -11.43 -3.21
CA GLN A 173 31.28 -11.79 -2.67
C GLN A 173 30.88 -11.01 -1.41
N HIS A 174 31.87 -10.57 -0.62
CA HIS A 174 31.66 -9.71 0.55
C HIS A 174 30.97 -8.38 0.21
N LEU A 175 31.06 -7.90 -1.05
CA LEU A 175 30.41 -6.66 -1.51
C LEU A 175 28.88 -6.78 -1.61
N ALA A 176 28.32 -7.99 -1.64
CA ALA A 176 26.86 -8.19 -1.69
C ALA A 176 26.14 -7.79 -0.38
N ASN A 177 26.89 -7.65 0.72
CA ASN A 177 26.39 -7.34 2.05
C ASN A 177 25.18 -8.21 2.47
N ASP A 178 25.27 -9.50 2.18
CA ASP A 178 24.36 -10.53 2.67
C ASP A 178 25.16 -11.78 3.08
N SER A 179 24.50 -12.75 3.71
CA SER A 179 25.16 -13.94 4.27
C SER A 179 25.34 -15.08 3.25
N MET A 180 25.09 -14.84 1.96
CA MET A 180 25.18 -15.87 0.93
C MET A 180 26.61 -15.96 0.39
N GLU A 181 27.09 -17.18 0.14
CA GLU A 181 28.39 -17.43 -0.47
C GLU A 181 28.21 -18.54 -1.53
N LEU A 182 28.68 -18.26 -2.74
CA LEU A 182 28.53 -19.09 -3.92
C LEU A 182 29.88 -19.66 -4.35
N SER A 183 29.86 -20.87 -4.90
CA SER A 183 31.04 -21.43 -5.58
C SER A 183 31.24 -20.81 -6.97
N MET A 184 32.44 -20.92 -7.53
CA MET A 184 32.71 -20.46 -8.91
C MET A 184 31.75 -21.10 -9.93
N ASP A 185 31.45 -22.40 -9.80
CA ASP A 185 30.49 -23.09 -10.68
C ASP A 185 29.09 -22.50 -10.57
N GLN A 186 28.64 -22.16 -9.36
CA GLN A 186 27.33 -21.54 -9.13
C GLN A 186 27.27 -20.11 -9.68
N ILE A 187 28.37 -19.37 -9.63
CA ILE A 187 28.48 -18.03 -10.23
C ILE A 187 28.44 -18.14 -11.75
N TRP A 188 29.18 -19.09 -12.33
CA TRP A 188 29.17 -19.36 -13.77
C TRP A 188 27.76 -19.72 -14.27
N ASP A 189 27.07 -20.65 -13.60
CA ASP A 189 25.69 -21.03 -13.92
C ASP A 189 24.74 -19.82 -13.91
N VAL A 190 24.91 -18.93 -12.92
CA VAL A 190 24.09 -17.72 -12.79
C VAL A 190 24.39 -16.73 -13.90
N MET A 191 25.67 -16.49 -14.21
CA MET A 191 26.09 -15.58 -15.28
C MET A 191 25.63 -16.08 -16.66
N ALA A 192 25.77 -17.37 -16.96
CA ALA A 192 25.28 -17.98 -18.18
C ALA A 192 23.74 -17.83 -18.31
N ALA A 193 23.01 -18.07 -17.22
CA ALA A 193 21.56 -17.86 -17.19
C ALA A 193 21.15 -16.37 -17.29
N MET A 194 22.04 -15.42 -17.00
CA MET A 194 21.81 -13.98 -17.17
C MET A 194 22.05 -13.54 -18.63
N GLU A 195 23.05 -14.10 -19.32
CA GLU A 195 23.31 -13.84 -20.74
C GLU A 195 22.18 -14.31 -21.67
N ASP A 196 21.59 -15.49 -21.39
CA ASP A 196 20.42 -16.00 -22.13
C ASP A 196 19.16 -15.14 -21.96
N ALA A 197 19.13 -14.26 -20.95
CA ALA A 197 18.01 -13.37 -20.62
C ALA A 197 18.24 -11.93 -21.11
N SER A 198 18.99 -11.73 -22.20
CA SER A 198 19.39 -10.43 -22.77
C SER A 198 18.26 -9.52 -23.31
N TYR A 199 17.00 -9.80 -22.98
CA TYR A 199 15.92 -8.81 -22.99
C TYR A 199 15.54 -8.52 -21.55
N LEU A 200 15.78 -7.29 -21.07
CA LEU A 200 15.50 -6.73 -19.73
C LEU A 200 16.72 -6.51 -18.82
N GLU A 201 17.76 -5.88 -19.38
CA GLU A 201 18.53 -4.90 -18.60
C GLU A 201 17.58 -3.75 -18.24
N ASP A 202 17.02 -3.77 -17.03
CA ASP A 202 16.41 -2.62 -16.31
C ASP A 202 15.80 -3.13 -14.99
N LEU A 203 16.64 -3.74 -14.17
CA LEU A 203 16.29 -4.21 -12.82
C LEU A 203 17.39 -3.92 -11.79
N THR A 204 18.60 -3.57 -12.21
CA THR A 204 19.67 -3.07 -11.34
C THR A 204 19.40 -1.66 -10.81
N ASP A 205 18.65 -0.82 -11.53
CA ASP A 205 18.21 0.49 -11.03
C ASP A 205 17.19 0.39 -9.89
N TYR A 206 16.50 -0.74 -9.78
CA TYR A 206 15.59 -1.01 -8.67
C TYR A 206 16.32 -1.37 -7.36
N GLU A 207 17.51 -1.98 -7.45
CA GLU A 207 18.27 -2.41 -6.26
C GLU A 207 18.99 -1.24 -5.57
N ALA A 208 19.42 -0.22 -6.31
CA ALA A 208 20.10 0.96 -5.74
C ALA A 208 19.14 1.95 -5.03
N ASN A 209 17.90 2.09 -5.51
CA ASN A 209 16.93 3.02 -4.95
C ASN A 209 16.05 2.45 -3.82
N TYR A 210 16.09 1.13 -3.58
CA TYR A 210 15.22 0.44 -2.61
C TYR A 210 15.98 -0.20 -1.43
N LYS A 211 17.11 0.39 -1.00
CA LYS A 211 17.32 0.46 0.46
C LYS A 211 16.13 1.24 1.00
N GLU A 212 15.64 0.91 2.19
CA GLU A 212 14.65 1.72 2.89
C GLU A 212 15.15 3.17 2.99
N LYS A 213 14.93 4.00 1.97
CA LYS A 213 14.59 5.38 2.21
C LYS A 213 13.24 5.28 2.89
N LYS A 214 13.27 5.16 4.22
CA LYS A 214 12.29 5.90 5.01
C LYS A 214 12.12 7.26 4.32
N PHE A 215 10.89 7.77 4.23
CA PHE A 215 10.64 9.13 3.74
C PHE A 215 11.23 10.20 4.71
N ASP A 216 12.51 10.03 5.08
CA ASP A 216 13.28 10.64 6.15
C ASP A 216 14.70 11.01 5.67
N SER A 217 14.98 10.99 4.36
CA SER A 217 16.18 11.70 3.90
C SER A 217 15.98 13.19 4.17
N VAL A 218 16.99 13.84 4.74
CA VAL A 218 16.93 15.27 5.13
C VAL A 218 16.54 16.14 3.94
N GLU A 219 17.03 15.79 2.74
CA GLU A 219 16.69 16.45 1.48
C GLU A 219 15.19 16.32 1.14
N GLN A 220 14.58 15.14 1.32
CA GLN A 220 13.15 14.96 1.07
C GLN A 220 12.28 15.67 2.09
N GLN A 221 12.70 15.73 3.36
CA GLN A 221 11.98 16.51 4.37
C GLN A 221 12.05 18.01 4.06
N GLU A 222 13.17 18.50 3.53
CA GLU A 222 13.30 19.89 3.07
C GLU A 222 12.43 20.16 1.83
N ILE A 223 12.39 19.25 0.85
CA ILE A 223 11.52 19.33 -0.32
C ILE A 223 10.04 19.33 0.09
N ILE A 224 9.64 18.43 0.99
CA ILE A 224 8.27 18.39 1.53
C ILE A 224 7.96 19.70 2.26
N LYS A 225 8.86 20.20 3.11
CA LYS A 225 8.66 21.43 3.87
C LYS A 225 8.53 22.66 2.97
N GLU A 226 9.37 22.76 1.95
CA GLU A 226 9.30 23.83 0.95
C GLU A 226 7.98 23.74 0.16
N PHE A 227 7.57 22.52 -0.23
CA PHE A 227 6.30 22.30 -0.90
C PHE A 227 5.10 22.65 -0.01
N MET A 228 5.14 22.28 1.28
CA MET A 228 4.07 22.62 2.23
C MET A 228 3.97 24.13 2.48
N LYS A 229 5.08 24.87 2.38
CA LYS A 229 5.08 26.34 2.42
C LYS A 229 4.34 26.94 1.22
N ASP A 230 4.50 26.37 0.03
CA ASP A 230 3.73 26.81 -1.14
C ASP A 230 2.23 26.48 -0.97
N MET A 231 1.93 25.38 -0.27
CA MET A 231 0.56 24.95 0.04
C MET A 231 -0.11 25.74 1.18
N SER A 232 0.64 26.44 2.03
CA SER A 232 0.05 27.28 3.09
C SER A 232 -0.69 28.50 2.56
N ALA A 233 -0.59 28.78 1.26
CA ALA A 233 -1.37 29.81 0.58
C ALA A 233 -2.87 29.46 0.48
N TYR A 234 -3.24 28.18 0.63
CA TYR A 234 -4.63 27.75 0.61
C TYR A 234 -5.25 27.82 2.01
N PRO A 235 -6.48 28.33 2.14
CA PRO A 235 -7.22 28.27 3.39
C PRO A 235 -7.38 26.83 3.92
N GLU A 236 -7.42 26.67 5.23
CA GLU A 236 -7.46 25.35 5.88
C GLU A 236 -8.65 24.49 5.43
N TYR A 237 -9.82 25.09 5.24
CA TYR A 237 -11.02 24.40 4.75
C TYR A 237 -10.86 23.87 3.31
N GLU A 238 -10.15 24.59 2.44
CA GLU A 238 -9.89 24.14 1.07
C GLU A 238 -8.85 23.02 1.05
N MET A 239 -7.81 23.13 1.88
CA MET A 239 -6.84 22.05 2.08
C MET A 239 -7.47 20.82 2.72
N TYR A 240 -8.47 21.00 3.58
CA TYR A 240 -9.25 19.91 4.12
C TYR A 240 -10.06 19.21 3.02
N ILE A 241 -10.78 19.97 2.17
CA ILE A 241 -11.49 19.42 1.00
C ILE A 241 -10.53 18.62 0.12
N TYR A 242 -9.35 19.17 -0.16
CA TYR A 242 -8.36 18.52 -1.02
C TYR A 242 -7.84 17.22 -0.41
N ARG A 243 -7.47 17.23 0.88
CA ARG A 243 -7.00 16.03 1.61
C ARG A 243 -8.05 14.95 1.71
N GLN A 244 -9.29 15.31 2.07
CA GLN A 244 -10.38 14.36 2.10
C GLN A 244 -10.62 13.80 0.70
N SER A 245 -10.65 14.63 -0.34
CA SER A 245 -10.80 14.15 -1.72
C SER A 245 -9.68 13.22 -2.17
N LEU A 246 -8.43 13.42 -1.70
CA LEU A 246 -7.31 12.50 -1.96
C LEU A 246 -7.46 11.16 -1.23
N ARG A 247 -7.74 11.20 0.08
CA ARG A 247 -8.01 10.00 0.90
C ARG A 247 -9.15 9.18 0.33
N LEU A 248 -10.20 9.85 -0.11
CA LEU A 248 -11.50 9.28 -0.40
C LEU A 248 -11.67 8.80 -1.84
N ARG A 249 -10.83 9.29 -2.78
CA ARG A 249 -10.71 8.69 -4.12
C ARG A 249 -10.01 7.33 -4.12
N LEU A 250 -9.29 7.02 -3.06
CA LEU A 250 -8.81 5.66 -2.78
C LEU A 250 -9.93 4.78 -2.18
N ASP A 251 -10.99 5.41 -1.65
CA ASP A 251 -12.05 4.76 -0.88
C ASP A 251 -13.47 4.77 -1.49
N GLU A 252 -13.69 5.29 -2.71
CA GLU A 252 -15.00 5.40 -3.39
C GLU A 252 -16.07 6.22 -2.63
N THR A 253 -15.65 7.12 -1.75
CA THR A 253 -16.56 8.03 -1.05
C THR A 253 -16.92 9.22 -1.96
N THR A 254 -18.20 9.58 -1.98
CA THR A 254 -18.77 10.58 -2.89
C THR A 254 -18.55 12.02 -2.38
N ASN A 255 -18.58 13.01 -3.29
CA ASN A 255 -18.56 14.42 -2.88
C ASN A 255 -19.67 14.78 -1.88
N LYS A 256 -20.77 14.03 -1.86
CA LYS A 256 -21.86 14.21 -0.88
C LYS A 256 -21.45 13.83 0.54
N GLU A 257 -20.58 12.84 0.71
CA GLU A 257 -20.10 12.42 2.03
C GLU A 257 -19.09 13.43 2.60
N ILE A 258 -18.23 14.00 1.75
CA ILE A 258 -17.36 15.13 2.13
C ILE A 258 -18.19 16.37 2.48
N ALA A 259 -19.25 16.63 1.69
CA ALA A 259 -20.16 17.76 1.91
C ALA A 259 -20.84 17.74 3.28
N CYS A 260 -21.14 16.55 3.79
CA CYS A 260 -21.79 16.36 5.08
C CYS A 260 -20.80 16.22 6.25
N ASP A 261 -19.49 16.35 6.01
CA ASP A 261 -18.50 16.29 7.09
C ASP A 261 -18.66 17.49 8.03
N ARG A 262 -18.90 17.19 9.31
CA ARG A 262 -19.20 18.23 10.29
C ARG A 262 -18.05 19.20 10.50
N ARG A 263 -16.82 18.70 10.46
CA ARG A 263 -15.62 19.52 10.62
C ARG A 263 -15.48 20.48 9.45
N LEU A 264 -15.73 20.03 8.22
CA LEU A 264 -15.72 20.91 7.05
C LEU A 264 -16.79 22.00 7.15
N ILE A 265 -18.02 21.65 7.55
CA ILE A 265 -19.12 22.61 7.73
C ILE A 265 -18.73 23.69 8.75
N ASP A 266 -18.21 23.28 9.91
CA ASP A 266 -17.81 24.22 10.97
C ASP A 266 -16.67 25.15 10.50
N MET A 267 -15.69 24.62 9.74
CA MET A 267 -14.63 25.45 9.15
C MET A 267 -15.16 26.44 8.10
N CYS A 268 -16.09 26.03 7.24
CA CYS A 268 -16.69 26.91 6.23
C CYS A 268 -17.54 28.02 6.88
N LYS A 269 -18.26 27.73 7.97
CA LYS A 269 -19.02 28.76 8.72
C LYS A 269 -18.12 29.79 9.40
N ALA A 270 -16.98 29.35 9.90
CA ALA A 270 -16.02 30.22 10.56
C ALA A 270 -15.28 31.15 9.57
N ALA A 271 -15.27 30.82 8.28
CA ALA A 271 -14.61 31.58 7.22
C ALA A 271 -15.61 32.45 6.43
N PRO A 272 -15.51 33.80 6.47
CA PRO A 272 -16.40 34.69 5.73
C PRO A 272 -16.48 34.39 4.22
N GLU A 273 -15.39 33.93 3.62
CA GLU A 273 -15.28 33.65 2.18
C GLU A 273 -15.90 32.30 1.76
N ALA A 274 -16.23 31.43 2.71
CA ALA A 274 -16.77 30.10 2.46
C ALA A 274 -18.13 29.86 3.13
N CYS A 275 -18.60 30.77 3.97
CA CYS A 275 -19.87 30.66 4.69
C CYS A 275 -21.06 30.54 3.73
N ASP A 276 -21.02 31.23 2.59
CA ASP A 276 -22.05 31.16 1.54
C ASP A 276 -22.07 29.82 0.77
N LYS A 277 -21.09 28.94 1.02
CA LYS A 277 -21.01 27.60 0.44
C LYS A 277 -21.70 26.55 1.30
N VAL A 278 -22.11 26.90 2.53
CA VAL A 278 -22.93 26.05 3.39
C VAL A 278 -24.39 26.19 2.98
N ILE A 279 -25.01 25.06 2.66
CA ILE A 279 -26.40 24.96 2.21
C ILE A 279 -27.23 24.37 3.34
N TYR A 280 -28.34 25.06 3.66
CA TYR A 280 -29.31 24.69 4.69
C TYR A 280 -30.54 24.04 4.05
N GLU A 281 -30.31 22.94 3.36
CA GLU A 281 -31.35 22.19 2.67
C GLU A 281 -31.14 20.69 2.91
N ARG A 282 -32.22 19.92 2.75
CA ARG A 282 -32.16 18.47 2.88
C ARG A 282 -31.34 17.87 1.74
N ILE A 283 -30.22 17.22 2.07
CA ILE A 283 -29.46 16.37 1.16
C ILE A 283 -29.57 14.91 1.58
N VAL A 284 -29.74 14.05 0.58
CA VAL A 284 -29.81 12.61 0.77
C VAL A 284 -28.61 11.95 0.11
N ILE A 285 -27.88 11.15 0.89
CA ILE A 285 -26.83 10.27 0.40
C ILE A 285 -27.46 8.91 0.12
N GLU A 286 -27.83 8.71 -1.14
CA GLU A 286 -28.39 7.44 -1.64
C GLU A 286 -27.29 6.40 -1.76
N ARG A 287 -27.53 5.22 -1.18
CA ARG A 287 -26.61 4.07 -1.28
C ARG A 287 -27.15 3.04 -2.29
N PRO A 288 -26.28 2.20 -2.90
CA PRO A 288 -26.70 1.23 -3.90
C PRO A 288 -27.84 0.33 -3.39
N LYS A 289 -28.82 0.07 -4.26
CA LYS A 289 -30.09 -0.64 -3.96
C LYS A 289 -29.94 -2.06 -3.36
N SER A 290 -28.74 -2.61 -3.29
CA SER A 290 -28.45 -3.93 -2.71
C SER A 290 -28.15 -3.89 -1.21
N GLY A 291 -28.16 -2.73 -0.55
CA GLY A 291 -27.89 -2.57 0.89
C GLY A 291 -29.11 -2.15 1.71
N ILE A 292 -29.27 -2.73 2.91
CA ILE A 292 -30.38 -2.45 3.86
C ILE A 292 -30.16 -1.14 4.65
N ALA A 293 -29.09 -0.38 4.38
CA ALA A 293 -28.84 0.89 5.07
C ALA A 293 -29.82 1.97 4.59
N PRO A 294 -30.55 2.63 5.51
CA PRO A 294 -31.40 3.76 5.12
C PRO A 294 -30.52 4.90 4.61
N ASN A 295 -31.09 5.65 3.66
CA ASN A 295 -30.55 6.91 3.19
C ASN A 295 -30.13 7.80 4.38
N SER A 296 -28.91 8.34 4.33
CA SER A 296 -28.48 9.32 5.33
C SER A 296 -28.96 10.70 4.91
N GLU A 297 -29.68 11.36 5.80
CA GLU A 297 -30.26 12.67 5.57
C GLU A 297 -29.53 13.71 6.43
N PHE A 298 -29.16 14.82 5.79
CA PHE A 298 -28.53 15.95 6.44
C PHE A 298 -29.30 17.20 6.05
N GLU A 299 -29.50 18.09 7.01
CA GLU A 299 -30.19 19.38 6.81
C GLU A 299 -29.21 20.53 6.53
N GLU A 300 -27.92 20.22 6.60
CA GLU A 300 -26.82 21.16 6.44
C GLU A 300 -25.63 20.47 5.80
N TYR A 301 -25.10 21.06 4.73
CA TYR A 301 -23.97 20.50 4.00
C TYR A 301 -23.20 21.58 3.22
N VAL A 302 -21.94 21.33 2.90
CA VAL A 302 -21.16 22.19 2.00
C VAL A 302 -21.45 21.84 0.55
N SER A 303 -21.66 22.84 -0.32
CA SER A 303 -21.96 22.63 -1.73
C SER A 303 -21.04 21.60 -2.40
N THR A 304 -21.62 20.53 -2.93
CA THR A 304 -20.89 19.46 -3.62
C THR A 304 -20.16 19.97 -4.87
N LYS A 305 -20.75 20.95 -5.56
CA LYS A 305 -20.12 21.66 -6.68
C LYS A 305 -18.90 22.43 -6.20
N TYR A 306 -18.99 23.11 -5.06
CA TYR A 306 -17.86 23.83 -4.47
C TYR A 306 -16.71 22.85 -4.17
N ILE A 307 -17.00 21.73 -3.49
CA ILE A 307 -16.03 20.66 -3.21
C ILE A 307 -15.31 20.18 -4.48
N GLU A 308 -16.07 19.84 -5.53
CA GLU A 308 -15.51 19.34 -6.79
C GLU A 308 -14.60 20.38 -7.48
N THR A 309 -15.05 21.64 -7.52
CA THR A 309 -14.29 22.72 -8.15
C THR A 309 -13.02 23.06 -7.37
N THR A 310 -13.09 23.10 -6.04
CA THR A 310 -11.95 23.34 -5.15
C THR A 310 -10.92 22.24 -5.29
N TYR A 311 -11.33 20.98 -5.26
CA TYR A 311 -10.43 19.86 -5.48
C TYR A 311 -9.74 19.96 -6.85
N ARG A 312 -10.48 20.13 -7.95
CA ARG A 312 -9.89 20.19 -9.31
C ARG A 312 -8.90 21.35 -9.46
N ARG A 313 -9.20 22.49 -8.87
CA ARG A 313 -8.32 23.66 -8.89
C ARG A 313 -7.01 23.38 -8.16
N ILE A 314 -7.09 22.86 -6.94
CA ILE A 314 -5.91 22.57 -6.11
C ILE A 314 -5.08 21.43 -6.73
N ASP A 315 -5.71 20.36 -7.21
CA ASP A 315 -5.06 19.24 -7.89
C ASP A 315 -4.26 19.70 -9.11
N ARG A 316 -4.86 20.57 -9.94
CA ARG A 316 -4.18 21.15 -11.11
C ARG A 316 -2.98 21.99 -10.71
N ASN A 317 -3.12 22.80 -9.67
CA ASN A 317 -2.04 23.67 -9.21
C ASN A 317 -0.88 22.86 -8.62
N ILE A 318 -1.17 21.81 -7.85
CA ILE A 318 -0.17 20.88 -7.32
C ILE A 318 0.57 20.15 -8.43
N ARG A 319 -0.16 19.60 -9.43
CA ARG A 319 0.47 18.98 -10.60
C ARG A 319 1.36 19.94 -11.36
N SER A 320 0.92 21.20 -11.53
CA SER A 320 1.75 22.23 -12.15
C SER A 320 2.99 22.56 -11.32
N ALA A 321 2.87 22.57 -9.99
CA ALA A 321 4.00 22.81 -9.09
C ALA A 321 5.03 21.67 -9.15
N PHE A 322 4.59 20.42 -9.23
CA PHE A 322 5.48 19.27 -9.43
C PHE A 322 6.31 19.40 -10.70
N VAL A 323 5.68 19.77 -11.81
CA VAL A 323 6.37 19.97 -13.10
C VAL A 323 7.33 21.16 -13.02
N LYS A 324 6.90 22.29 -12.43
CA LYS A 324 7.74 23.51 -12.32
C LYS A 324 8.97 23.31 -11.45
N LYS A 325 8.87 22.51 -10.39
CA LYS A 325 9.98 22.18 -9.49
C LYS A 325 10.83 21.01 -9.99
N SER A 326 10.51 20.43 -11.15
CA SER A 326 11.20 19.28 -11.72
C SER A 326 11.36 18.14 -10.72
N LEU A 327 10.33 17.92 -9.88
CA LEU A 327 10.36 16.85 -8.89
C LEU A 327 10.37 15.50 -9.59
N ASP A 328 11.11 14.55 -9.03
CA ASP A 328 11.05 13.17 -9.48
C ASP A 328 9.80 12.46 -8.92
N GLU A 329 9.53 11.25 -9.43
CA GLU A 329 8.36 10.48 -9.02
C GLU A 329 8.38 10.10 -7.52
N THR A 330 9.57 9.92 -6.95
CA THR A 330 9.75 9.57 -5.54
C THR A 330 9.35 10.73 -4.63
N ASP A 331 9.78 11.94 -4.97
CA ASP A 331 9.47 13.16 -4.23
C ASP A 331 7.99 13.53 -4.35
N MET A 332 7.39 13.34 -5.54
CA MET A 332 5.95 13.50 -5.73
C MET A 332 5.15 12.54 -4.84
N LEU A 333 5.55 11.26 -4.79
CA LEU A 333 4.90 10.26 -3.95
C LEU A 333 5.08 10.55 -2.45
N ALA A 334 6.25 11.04 -2.05
CA ALA A 334 6.53 11.45 -0.67
C ALA A 334 5.61 12.60 -0.24
N ILE A 335 5.47 13.64 -1.09
CA ILE A 335 4.61 14.79 -0.85
C ILE A 335 3.13 14.38 -0.77
N LEU A 336 2.66 13.55 -1.71
CA LEU A 336 1.28 13.07 -1.71
C LEU A 336 0.97 12.22 -0.48
N ASN A 337 1.88 11.34 -0.07
CA ASN A 337 1.74 10.57 1.17
C ASN A 337 1.74 11.47 2.40
N HIS A 338 2.58 12.51 2.45
CA HIS A 338 2.59 13.47 3.55
C HIS A 338 1.25 14.22 3.64
N LEU A 339 0.72 14.72 2.51
CA LEU A 339 -0.58 15.39 2.44
C LEU A 339 -1.73 14.49 2.87
N ILE A 340 -1.67 13.20 2.55
CA ILE A 340 -2.66 12.20 2.96
C ILE A 340 -2.58 11.93 4.46
N ASN A 341 -1.43 12.07 5.12
CA ASN A 341 -1.24 11.70 6.53
C ASN A 341 -1.29 12.88 7.53
N MET A 342 -1.41 14.13 7.05
CA MET A 342 -1.71 15.32 7.86
C MET A 342 -3.20 15.45 8.20
#